data_AF-A0A256YFK4-F1
#
_entry.id   AF-A0A256YFK4-F1
#
_cell.length_a   1.000
_cell.length_b   1.000
_cell.length_c   1.000
_cell.angle_alpha   90.00
_cell.angle_beta   90.00
_cell.angle_gamma   90.00
#
_symmetry.space_group_name_H-M   'P 1'
#
loop_
_entity.id
_entity.type
_entity.pdbx_description
1 polymer ?
#
loop_
_entity_poly.entity_id
_entity_poly.type
_entity_poly.pdbx_seq_one_letter_code
_entity_poly.pdbx_strand_id
1 'polypeptide(L)'
;MSSFNSGSNGKVYVYAVFDKWCGYDSGCDQEAMLNGTVKITLIFEESKVHYYVKWTYFKWERFEYGVTDTPISLQPFNDTIELGDEWYWFEVPIYYSGLYYCPYHGIINIIFFNPMNISESVKNFAENYPRLSNVSVMMHEDYIEVMGYHISADFVITRVIIRVNYDGVPIMIISEGVRTITLQEGL
;
A
#
# COMPACT_ATOMS: atom_id res chain seq x y z
N MET A 1 0.69 -23.12 -34.92
CA MET A 1 1.01 -21.71 -34.59
C MET A 1 -0.27 -21.06 -34.11
N SER A 2 -0.51 -21.08 -32.79
CA SER A 2 -1.62 -20.36 -32.17
C SER A 2 -1.10 -19.01 -31.70
N SER A 3 -1.61 -17.96 -32.33
CA SER A 3 -1.43 -16.57 -31.94
C SER A 3 -2.01 -16.36 -30.55
N PHE A 4 -1.14 -16.21 -29.54
CA PHE A 4 -1.52 -15.60 -28.27
C PHE A 4 -1.89 -14.14 -28.53
N ASN A 5 -3.17 -13.81 -28.42
CA ASN A 5 -3.63 -12.43 -28.33
C ASN A 5 -3.06 -11.82 -27.04
N SER A 6 -2.00 -11.04 -27.15
CA SER A 6 -1.44 -10.22 -26.06
C SER A 6 -2.33 -9.00 -25.81
N GLY A 7 -3.48 -9.21 -25.19
CA GLY A 7 -4.17 -8.15 -24.46
C GLY A 7 -3.59 -8.10 -23.06
N SER A 8 -2.56 -7.29 -22.81
CA SER A 8 -2.07 -7.03 -21.46
C SER A 8 -3.15 -6.25 -20.70
N ASN A 9 -4.09 -6.98 -20.10
CA ASN A 9 -5.21 -6.41 -19.38
C ASN A 9 -4.75 -6.01 -17.96
N GLY A 10 -4.03 -4.89 -17.87
CA GLY A 10 -3.53 -4.37 -16.61
C GLY A 10 -4.68 -4.10 -15.64
N LYS A 11 -4.57 -4.60 -14.40
CA LYS A 11 -5.51 -4.29 -13.34
C LYS A 11 -5.17 -2.93 -12.74
N VAL A 12 -6.19 -2.09 -12.53
CA VAL A 12 -6.02 -0.75 -11.98
C VAL A 12 -6.70 -0.68 -10.63
N TYR A 13 -5.97 -0.21 -9.63
CA TYR A 13 -6.48 0.04 -8.28
C TYR A 13 -6.25 1.50 -7.92
N VAL A 14 -7.26 2.13 -7.31
CA VAL A 14 -7.20 3.53 -6.90
C VAL A 14 -7.44 3.59 -5.41
N TYR A 15 -6.53 4.23 -4.68
CA TYR A 15 -6.53 4.29 -3.24
C TYR A 15 -6.63 5.73 -2.77
N ALA A 16 -7.61 6.03 -1.91
CA ALA A 16 -7.60 7.23 -1.10
C ALA A 16 -6.57 7.06 0.02
N VAL A 17 -5.70 8.04 0.19
CA VAL A 17 -4.65 8.07 1.22
C VAL A 17 -4.86 9.29 2.11
N PHE A 18 -4.95 9.02 3.40
CA PHE A 18 -5.02 10.02 4.46
C PHE A 18 -3.82 9.76 5.37
N ASP A 19 -2.83 10.65 5.40
CA ASP A 19 -1.51 10.37 5.95
C ASP A 19 -0.97 11.51 6.81
N LYS A 20 -0.45 11.21 7.98
CA LYS A 20 0.12 12.19 8.90
C LYS A 20 1.56 12.50 8.53
N TRP A 21 1.82 13.76 8.22
CA TRP A 21 3.15 14.28 7.90
C TRP A 21 3.58 15.29 8.95
N CYS A 22 4.88 15.28 9.25
CA CYS A 22 5.50 16.23 10.16
C CYS A 22 6.27 17.28 9.37
N GLY A 23 6.04 18.55 9.68
CA GLY A 23 6.61 19.69 8.96
C GLY A 23 8.15 19.76 9.07
N TYR A 24 8.77 20.38 8.07
CA TYR A 24 10.23 20.50 7.94
C TYR A 24 10.88 21.39 9.01
N ASP A 25 10.16 22.41 9.49
CA ASP A 25 10.73 23.51 10.29
C ASP A 25 10.27 23.55 11.76
N SER A 26 9.26 22.77 12.17
CA SER A 26 8.56 22.97 13.45
C SER A 26 8.46 21.72 14.34
N GLY A 27 9.16 20.64 14.02
CA GLY A 27 9.08 19.39 14.77
C GLY A 27 7.74 18.67 14.59
N CYS A 28 7.56 17.54 15.26
CA CYS A 28 6.35 16.69 15.16
C CYS A 28 5.08 17.35 15.72
N ASP A 29 5.16 18.58 16.25
CA ASP A 29 4.07 19.28 16.94
C ASP A 29 3.09 19.99 15.99
N GLN A 30 3.41 20.10 14.70
CA GLN A 30 2.48 20.54 13.66
C GLN A 30 2.09 19.36 12.79
N GLU A 31 1.07 18.65 13.25
CA GLU A 31 0.50 17.50 12.55
C GLU A 31 -0.27 17.99 11.32
N ALA A 32 0.28 17.79 10.14
CA ALA A 32 -0.42 18.08 8.91
C ALA A 32 -0.93 16.78 8.28
N MET A 33 -2.23 16.72 8.02
CA MET A 33 -2.84 15.59 7.33
C MET A 33 -2.76 15.80 5.82
N LEU A 34 -2.00 14.92 5.17
CA LEU A 34 -1.97 14.76 3.73
C LEU A 34 -3.20 14.00 3.29
N ASN A 35 -3.90 14.57 2.30
CA ASN A 35 -5.01 13.91 1.64
C ASN A 35 -4.69 13.75 0.16
N GLY A 36 -4.72 12.53 -0.34
CA GLY A 36 -4.42 12.28 -1.74
C GLY A 36 -5.02 10.99 -2.26
N THR A 37 -4.76 10.74 -3.54
CA THR A 37 -5.20 9.56 -4.26
C THR A 37 -4.04 8.97 -5.02
N VAL A 38 -3.79 7.67 -4.82
CA VAL A 38 -2.76 6.90 -5.50
C VAL A 38 -3.43 5.93 -6.47
N LYS A 39 -2.99 5.95 -7.72
CA LYS A 39 -3.36 4.96 -8.73
C LYS A 39 -2.21 3.97 -8.91
N ILE A 40 -2.52 2.69 -8.79
CA ILE A 40 -1.60 1.57 -9.01
C ILE A 40 -2.12 0.77 -10.21
N THR A 41 -1.26 0.56 -11.20
CA THR A 41 -1.54 -0.32 -12.34
C THR A 41 -0.64 -1.54 -12.25
N LEU A 42 -1.22 -2.73 -12.29
CA LEU A 42 -0.50 -4.01 -12.24
C LEU A 42 -0.69 -4.77 -13.54
N ILE A 43 0.40 -5.29 -14.10
CA ILE A 43 0.41 -6.20 -15.24
C ILE A 43 1.05 -7.49 -14.77
N PHE A 44 0.25 -8.55 -14.71
CA PHE A 44 0.69 -9.87 -14.30
C PHE A 44 1.24 -10.64 -15.50
N GLU A 45 2.46 -11.15 -15.36
CA GLU A 45 3.04 -12.18 -16.21
C GLU A 45 3.22 -13.46 -15.38
N GLU A 46 3.70 -14.53 -16.00
CA GLU A 46 3.79 -15.86 -15.36
C GLU A 46 4.63 -15.85 -14.06
N SER A 47 5.77 -15.15 -14.07
CA SER A 47 6.73 -15.14 -12.95
C SER A 47 7.03 -13.75 -12.40
N LYS A 48 6.27 -12.73 -12.78
CA LYS A 48 6.52 -11.35 -12.34
C LYS A 48 5.30 -10.46 -12.44
N VAL A 49 5.31 -9.37 -11.67
CA VAL A 49 4.33 -8.31 -11.73
C VAL A 49 5.03 -7.01 -12.08
N HIS A 50 4.67 -6.43 -13.21
CA HIS A 50 5.05 -5.05 -13.51
C HIS A 50 4.05 -4.13 -12.84
N TYR A 51 4.54 -3.12 -12.13
CA TYR A 51 3.68 -2.12 -11.51
C TYR A 51 4.04 -0.70 -11.95
N TYR A 52 3.04 0.16 -12.01
CA TYR A 52 3.19 1.61 -12.16
C TYR A 52 2.34 2.32 -11.11
N VAL A 53 2.97 3.24 -10.37
CA VAL A 53 2.36 4.01 -9.29
C VAL A 53 2.37 5.48 -9.65
N LYS A 54 1.23 6.13 -9.48
CA LYS A 54 1.08 7.58 -9.68
C LYS A 54 0.10 8.16 -8.67
N TRP A 55 0.52 9.21 -7.97
CA TRP A 55 -0.41 10.10 -7.28
C TRP A 55 -1.24 10.87 -8.33
N THR A 56 -2.56 10.80 -8.24
CA THR A 56 -3.49 11.51 -9.14
C THR A 56 -4.09 12.75 -8.51
N TYR A 57 -4.07 12.82 -7.18
CA TYR A 57 -4.45 13.98 -6.39
C TYR A 57 -3.61 13.99 -5.12
N PHE A 58 -3.19 15.18 -4.70
CA PHE A 58 -2.59 15.39 -3.40
C PHE A 58 -2.87 16.83 -2.97
N LYS A 59 -3.21 17.02 -1.70
CA LYS A 59 -3.39 18.31 -1.06
C LYS A 59 -2.78 18.28 0.33
N TRP A 60 -1.87 19.22 0.57
CA TRP A 60 -1.21 19.42 1.85
C TRP A 60 -0.97 20.92 2.07
N GLU A 61 -1.66 21.54 3.02
CA GLU A 61 -1.57 22.98 3.39
C GLU A 61 -1.41 23.98 2.22
N ARG A 62 -0.20 24.13 1.66
CA ARG A 62 0.17 25.06 0.58
C ARG A 62 0.53 24.38 -0.75
N PHE A 63 0.45 23.06 -0.79
CA PHE A 63 0.84 22.23 -1.91
C PHE A 63 -0.38 21.49 -2.45
N GLU A 64 -0.59 21.60 -3.75
CA GLU A 64 -1.61 20.85 -4.47
C GLU A 64 -0.98 20.22 -5.72
N TYR A 65 -1.23 18.93 -5.91
CA TYR A 65 -0.69 18.17 -7.03
C TYR A 65 -1.14 18.77 -8.36
N GLY A 66 -0.19 19.01 -9.26
CA GLY A 66 -0.45 19.63 -10.56
C GLY A 66 -0.61 21.15 -10.53
N VAL A 67 -0.53 21.78 -9.34
CA VAL A 67 -0.51 23.24 -9.17
C VAL A 67 0.88 23.74 -8.78
N THR A 68 1.59 22.97 -7.95
CA THR A 68 2.97 23.22 -7.51
C THR A 68 3.91 22.09 -7.95
N ASP A 69 5.23 22.35 -8.00
CA ASP A 69 6.23 21.35 -8.40
C ASP A 69 6.16 20.09 -7.54
N THR A 70 5.78 18.96 -8.15
CA THR A 70 5.55 17.70 -7.43
C THR A 70 6.81 17.25 -6.67
N PRO A 71 6.77 17.08 -5.33
CA PRO A 71 7.87 16.55 -4.55
C PRO A 71 8.39 15.26 -5.15
N ILE A 72 9.71 15.06 -5.08
CA ILE A 72 10.35 13.87 -5.65
C ILE A 72 9.71 12.57 -5.15
N SER A 73 9.29 12.51 -3.89
CA SER A 73 8.63 11.35 -3.29
C SER A 73 7.24 11.02 -3.85
N LEU A 74 6.60 11.97 -4.52
CA LEU A 74 5.27 11.84 -5.13
C LEU A 74 5.33 11.71 -6.64
N GLN A 75 6.53 11.72 -7.23
CA GLN A 75 6.71 11.53 -8.67
C GLN A 75 6.20 10.14 -9.08
N PRO A 76 5.64 9.99 -10.29
CA PRO A 76 5.25 8.69 -10.80
C PRO A 76 6.46 7.78 -10.98
N PHE A 77 6.28 6.48 -10.75
CA PHE A 77 7.35 5.50 -10.88
C PHE A 77 6.82 4.12 -11.26
N ASN A 78 7.70 3.25 -11.73
CA ASN A 78 7.40 1.86 -12.06
C ASN A 78 8.56 0.98 -11.64
N ASP A 79 8.25 -0.29 -11.41
CA ASP A 79 9.24 -1.33 -11.20
C ASP A 79 8.63 -2.71 -11.52
N THR A 80 9.43 -3.76 -11.32
CA THR A 80 9.05 -5.16 -11.49
C THR A 80 9.28 -5.93 -10.20
N ILE A 81 8.32 -6.76 -9.83
CA ILE A 81 8.45 -7.72 -8.72
C ILE A 81 8.53 -9.10 -9.33
N GLU A 82 9.63 -9.81 -9.07
CA GLU A 82 9.74 -11.23 -9.42
C GLU A 82 8.91 -12.06 -8.43
N LEU A 83 8.10 -12.96 -8.97
CA LEU A 83 7.30 -13.92 -8.22
C LEU A 83 7.97 -15.29 -8.30
N GLY A 84 8.14 -15.95 -7.15
CA GLY A 84 8.50 -17.37 -7.14
C GLY A 84 7.33 -18.24 -7.62
N ASP A 85 7.65 -19.50 -7.94
CA ASP A 85 6.66 -20.52 -8.34
C ASP A 85 5.53 -20.64 -7.30
N GLU A 86 5.88 -20.50 -6.02
CA GLU A 86 4.96 -20.42 -4.88
C GLU A 86 5.07 -19.04 -4.21
N TRP A 87 4.29 -18.07 -4.69
CA TRP A 87 4.19 -16.75 -4.07
C TRP A 87 2.95 -16.63 -3.18
N TYR A 88 3.08 -15.89 -2.08
CA TYR A 88 2.02 -15.69 -1.09
C TYR A 88 1.50 -14.26 -1.07
N TRP A 89 2.40 -13.27 -1.05
CA TRP A 89 2.07 -11.86 -1.18
C TRP A 89 3.21 -11.10 -1.87
N PHE A 90 2.89 -9.91 -2.36
CA PHE A 90 3.88 -8.92 -2.76
C PHE A 90 3.45 -7.53 -2.32
N GLU A 91 4.39 -6.59 -2.36
CA GLU A 91 4.20 -5.23 -1.88
C GLU A 91 4.45 -4.21 -2.98
N VAL A 92 3.59 -3.21 -3.08
CA VAL A 92 3.80 -2.05 -3.94
C VAL A 92 3.90 -0.79 -3.08
N PRO A 93 5.02 -0.06 -3.09
CA PRO A 93 5.14 1.17 -2.33
C PRO A 93 4.23 2.26 -2.90
N ILE A 94 3.73 3.15 -2.03
CA ILE A 94 2.92 4.30 -2.48
C ILE A 94 3.75 5.58 -2.72
N TYR A 95 5.04 5.56 -2.36
CA TYR A 95 5.97 6.69 -2.52
C TYR A 95 7.19 6.26 -3.32
N TYR A 96 7.69 7.15 -4.19
CA TYR A 96 8.86 6.87 -5.04
C TYR A 96 10.16 6.78 -4.22
N SER A 97 10.29 7.64 -3.22
CA SER A 97 11.47 7.73 -2.37
C SER A 97 11.05 7.80 -0.91
N GLY A 98 12.03 7.61 -0.01
CA GLY A 98 11.83 7.80 1.42
C GLY A 98 11.24 9.18 1.74
N LEU A 99 10.38 9.21 2.76
CA LEU A 99 9.73 10.40 3.31
C LEU A 99 10.42 10.88 4.61
N TYR A 100 9.91 11.96 5.22
CA TYR A 100 10.43 12.52 6.47
C TYR A 100 9.71 11.96 7.71
N TYR A 101 10.43 11.28 8.61
CA TYR A 101 10.03 10.83 9.96
C TYR A 101 8.63 10.17 10.10
N CYS A 102 7.56 10.94 10.17
CA CYS A 102 6.21 10.47 10.54
C CYS A 102 5.57 9.42 9.60
N PRO A 103 5.80 9.43 8.28
CA PRO A 103 5.29 8.41 7.38
C PRO A 103 5.86 7.01 7.63
N TYR A 104 6.98 6.88 8.35
CA TYR A 104 7.57 5.59 8.73
C TYR A 104 6.96 4.99 10.00
N HIS A 105 6.02 5.65 10.67
CA HIS A 105 5.34 5.10 11.85
C HIS A 105 4.18 4.16 11.48
N GLY A 106 4.14 3.64 10.25
CA GLY A 106 3.08 2.75 9.77
C GLY A 106 3.40 2.12 8.42
N ILE A 107 2.47 1.32 7.90
CA ILE A 107 2.65 0.65 6.61
C ILE A 107 2.54 1.66 5.46
N ILE A 108 3.57 1.69 4.60
CA ILE A 108 3.66 2.56 3.41
C ILE A 108 3.49 1.80 2.08
N ASN A 109 3.18 0.51 2.16
CA ASN A 109 3.05 -0.37 1.01
C ASN A 109 1.63 -0.92 0.91
N ILE A 110 1.14 -1.07 -0.31
CA ILE A 110 -0.06 -1.84 -0.62
C ILE A 110 0.33 -3.32 -0.73
N ILE A 111 -0.32 -4.17 0.04
CA ILE A 111 0.04 -5.59 0.18
C ILE A 111 -1.00 -6.43 -0.55
N PHE A 112 -0.61 -7.00 -1.69
CA PHE A 112 -1.45 -7.88 -2.49
C PHE A 112 -1.15 -9.34 -2.15
N PHE A 113 -2.19 -10.14 -2.01
CA PHE A 113 -2.11 -11.55 -1.66
C PHE A 113 -2.45 -12.43 -2.87
N ASN A 114 -1.95 -13.66 -2.89
CA ASN A 114 -2.26 -14.60 -3.94
C ASN A 114 -3.70 -15.12 -3.81
N PRO A 115 -4.59 -14.82 -4.78
CA PRO A 115 -5.99 -15.24 -4.70
C PRO A 115 -6.16 -16.75 -4.80
N MET A 116 -5.25 -17.47 -5.48
CA MET A 116 -5.38 -18.91 -5.70
C MET A 116 -5.21 -19.74 -4.41
N ASN A 117 -4.54 -19.18 -3.40
CA ASN A 117 -4.29 -19.81 -2.11
C ASN A 117 -4.43 -18.79 -0.96
N ILE A 118 -5.43 -17.91 -1.03
CA ILE A 118 -5.60 -16.75 -0.14
C ILE A 118 -5.49 -17.09 1.36
N SER A 119 -6.09 -18.20 1.81
CA SER A 119 -6.03 -18.61 3.22
C SER A 119 -4.60 -18.95 3.68
N GLU A 120 -3.82 -19.61 2.83
CA GLU A 120 -2.43 -19.94 3.12
C GLU A 120 -1.55 -18.69 3.03
N SER A 121 -1.80 -17.84 2.04
CA SER A 121 -1.10 -16.57 1.85
C SER A 121 -1.23 -15.63 3.04
N VAL A 122 -2.45 -15.46 3.57
CA VAL A 122 -2.67 -14.62 4.76
C VAL A 122 -2.08 -15.26 6.02
N LYS A 123 -2.16 -16.59 6.16
CA LYS A 123 -1.53 -17.29 7.28
C LYS A 123 0.00 -17.12 7.26
N ASN A 124 0.61 -17.34 6.10
CA ASN A 124 2.05 -17.17 5.92
C ASN A 124 2.48 -15.73 6.20
N PHE A 125 1.72 -14.75 5.71
CA PHE A 125 1.93 -13.34 6.03
C PHE A 125 1.87 -13.06 7.53
N ALA A 126 0.86 -13.58 8.24
CA ALA A 126 0.72 -13.36 9.68
C ALA A 126 1.88 -13.95 10.49
N GLU A 127 2.48 -15.05 10.01
CA GLU A 127 3.60 -15.72 10.67
C GLU A 127 4.96 -15.09 10.31
N ASN A 128 5.11 -14.54 9.09
CA ASN A 128 6.43 -14.20 8.53
C ASN A 128 6.60 -12.74 8.12
N TYR A 129 5.56 -11.90 8.16
CA TYR A 129 5.69 -10.52 7.71
C TYR A 129 6.56 -9.69 8.68
N PRO A 130 7.75 -9.23 8.25
CA PRO A 130 8.77 -8.73 9.18
C PRO A 130 8.44 -7.38 9.81
N ARG A 131 7.45 -6.65 9.26
CA ARG A 131 7.08 -5.30 9.75
C ARG A 131 5.91 -5.30 10.72
N LEU A 132 5.32 -6.46 11.03
CA LEU A 132 4.26 -6.60 12.01
C LEU A 132 4.62 -7.65 13.06
N SER A 133 4.15 -7.41 14.28
CA SER A 133 4.29 -8.30 15.42
C SER A 133 2.93 -8.57 16.05
N ASN A 134 2.82 -9.68 16.79
CA ASN A 134 1.58 -10.12 17.46
C ASN A 134 0.39 -10.13 16.48
N VAL A 135 0.60 -10.73 15.32
CA VAL A 135 -0.39 -10.71 14.25
C VAL A 135 -1.52 -11.68 14.56
N SER A 136 -2.76 -11.23 14.37
CA SER A 136 -3.97 -12.06 14.38
C SER A 136 -4.71 -11.93 13.06
N VAL A 137 -5.42 -12.99 12.69
CA VAL A 137 -6.22 -13.06 11.46
C VAL A 137 -7.65 -13.42 11.83
N MET A 138 -8.61 -12.67 11.31
CA MET A 138 -10.04 -12.90 11.46
C MET A 138 -10.70 -12.97 10.08
N MET A 139 -11.51 -13.99 9.86
CA MET A 139 -12.24 -14.19 8.61
C MET A 139 -13.66 -13.62 8.80
N HIS A 140 -14.06 -12.72 7.92
CA HIS A 140 -15.42 -12.18 7.82
C HIS A 140 -16.06 -12.63 6.51
N GLU A 141 -17.37 -12.41 6.35
CA GLU A 141 -18.10 -12.83 5.15
C GLU A 141 -17.52 -12.21 3.86
N ASP A 142 -17.15 -10.93 3.91
CA ASP A 142 -16.74 -10.17 2.72
C ASP A 142 -15.23 -9.88 2.66
N TYR A 143 -14.50 -10.10 3.75
CA TYR A 143 -13.08 -9.77 3.85
C TYR A 143 -12.35 -10.59 4.91
N ILE A 144 -11.03 -10.58 4.80
CA ILE A 144 -10.11 -11.09 5.81
C ILE A 144 -9.47 -9.89 6.50
N GLU A 145 -9.50 -9.87 7.83
CA GLU A 145 -8.86 -8.83 8.64
C GLU A 145 -7.57 -9.39 9.26
N VAL A 146 -6.46 -8.70 9.02
CA VAL A 146 -5.17 -8.96 9.64
C VAL A 146 -4.87 -7.79 10.56
N MET A 147 -4.66 -8.07 11.84
CA MET A 147 -4.31 -7.07 12.84
C MET A 147 -2.95 -7.36 13.45
N GLY A 148 -2.14 -6.33 13.70
CA GLY A 148 -0.86 -6.49 14.38
C GLY A 148 -0.29 -5.15 14.84
N TYR A 149 0.97 -5.16 15.22
CA TYR A 149 1.69 -3.96 15.66
C TYR A 149 2.95 -3.74 14.83
N HIS A 150 3.06 -2.56 14.24
CA HIS A 150 4.26 -2.07 13.60
C HIS A 150 5.12 -1.32 14.62
N ILE A 151 6.43 -1.58 14.61
CA ILE A 151 7.40 -0.86 15.43
C ILE A 151 8.34 -0.12 14.48
N SER A 152 8.29 1.21 14.53
CA SER A 152 9.16 2.07 13.73
C SER A 152 10.60 2.10 14.27
N ALA A 153 11.53 2.67 13.50
CA ALA A 153 12.94 2.81 13.91
C ALA A 153 13.12 3.59 15.22
N ASP A 154 12.20 4.52 15.52
CA ASP A 154 12.21 5.34 16.73
C ASP A 154 11.34 4.73 17.85
N PHE A 155 11.04 3.43 17.76
CA PHE A 155 10.29 2.64 18.73
C PHE A 155 8.84 3.09 18.97
N VAL A 156 8.26 3.90 18.06
CA VAL A 156 6.81 4.16 18.07
C VAL A 156 6.10 2.87 17.66
N ILE A 157 5.22 2.40 18.54
CA ILE A 157 4.37 1.24 18.33
C ILE A 157 3.03 1.71 17.77
N THR A 158 2.70 1.25 16.57
CA THR A 158 1.46 1.60 15.88
C THR A 158 0.65 0.34 15.62
N ARG A 159 -0.60 0.33 16.07
CA ARG A 159 -1.52 -0.75 15.72
C ARG A 159 -1.88 -0.64 14.24
N VAL A 160 -1.81 -1.77 13.54
CA VAL A 160 -2.09 -1.88 12.12
C VAL A 160 -3.26 -2.83 11.90
N ILE A 161 -4.18 -2.44 11.02
CA ILE A 161 -5.32 -3.24 10.56
C ILE A 161 -5.27 -3.26 9.04
N ILE A 162 -5.19 -4.44 8.44
CA ILE A 162 -5.25 -4.66 6.99
C ILE A 162 -6.50 -5.47 6.70
N ARG A 163 -7.38 -4.97 5.83
CA ARG A 163 -8.53 -5.70 5.31
C ARG A 163 -8.29 -6.03 3.85
N VAL A 164 -8.43 -7.30 3.50
CA VAL A 164 -8.24 -7.83 2.15
C VAL A 164 -9.49 -8.58 1.71
N ASN A 165 -9.92 -8.38 0.47
CA ASN A 165 -10.99 -9.18 -0.11
C ASN A 165 -10.47 -10.59 -0.46
N TYR A 166 -11.39 -11.49 -0.81
CA TYR A 166 -11.04 -12.86 -1.20
C TYR A 166 -10.31 -12.99 -2.54
N ASP A 167 -10.23 -11.90 -3.33
CA ASP A 167 -9.39 -11.81 -4.52
C ASP A 167 -7.94 -11.38 -4.22
N GLY A 168 -7.58 -11.28 -2.93
CA GLY A 168 -6.22 -10.89 -2.50
C GLY A 168 -5.92 -9.40 -2.65
N VAL A 169 -6.94 -8.56 -2.87
CA VAL A 169 -6.79 -7.11 -3.00
C VAL A 169 -7.02 -6.44 -1.64
N PRO A 170 -6.05 -5.65 -1.14
CA PRO A 170 -6.24 -4.90 0.10
C PRO A 170 -7.29 -3.80 -0.15
N ILE A 171 -8.37 -3.85 0.64
CA ILE A 171 -9.48 -2.90 0.64
C ILE A 171 -9.15 -1.72 1.54
N MET A 172 -8.48 -1.98 2.66
CA MET A 172 -8.17 -0.96 3.66
C MET A 172 -6.90 -1.31 4.43
N ILE A 173 -6.06 -0.31 4.70
CA ILE A 173 -4.90 -0.41 5.58
C ILE A 173 -4.95 0.78 6.54
N ILE A 174 -5.07 0.51 7.82
CA ILE A 174 -5.07 1.51 8.89
C ILE A 174 -3.80 1.31 9.70
N SER A 175 -2.97 2.35 9.81
CA SER A 175 -1.97 2.50 10.86
C SER A 175 -2.51 3.54 11.83
N GLU A 176 -3.01 3.12 12.99
CA GLU A 176 -3.80 3.96 13.90
C GLU A 176 -3.07 5.28 14.26
N GLY A 177 -3.75 6.41 14.10
CA GLY A 177 -3.18 7.74 14.37
C GLY A 177 -2.12 8.23 13.38
N VAL A 178 -1.80 7.44 12.35
CA VAL A 178 -0.77 7.76 11.35
C VAL A 178 -1.34 7.81 9.94
N ARG A 179 -1.93 6.71 9.45
CA ARG A 179 -2.34 6.59 8.05
C ARG A 179 -3.58 5.74 7.87
N THR A 180 -4.43 6.14 6.95
CA THR A 180 -5.47 5.30 6.38
C THR A 180 -5.32 5.25 4.86
N ILE A 181 -5.28 4.06 4.30
CA ILE A 181 -5.31 3.80 2.86
C ILE A 181 -6.57 3.00 2.57
N THR A 182 -7.42 3.46 1.66
CA THR A 182 -8.69 2.79 1.35
C THR A 182 -8.86 2.66 -0.16
N LEU A 183 -9.16 1.45 -0.64
CA LEU A 183 -9.51 1.20 -2.02
C LEU A 183 -10.79 1.96 -2.36
N GLN A 184 -10.77 2.68 -3.48
CA GLN A 184 -11.94 3.37 -4.01
C GLN A 184 -12.65 2.45 -5.01
N GLU A 185 -13.92 2.14 -4.76
CA GLU A 185 -14.76 1.45 -5.73
C GLU A 185 -15.28 2.46 -6.77
N GLY A 186 -15.03 2.18 -8.06
CA GLY A 186 -15.62 2.91 -9.20
C GLY A 186 -15.09 4.33 -9.43
N LEU A 187 -14.18 4.46 -10.39
CA LEU A 187 -14.01 5.69 -11.20
C LEU A 187 -14.37 5.40 -12.65
#